data_AF-A0A151R201-F1
#
_entry.id   AF-A0A151R201-F1
#
_cell.length_a   1.000
_cell.length_b   1.000
_cell.length_c   1.000
_cell.angle_alpha   90.00
_cell.angle_beta   90.00
_cell.angle_gamma   90.00
#
_symmetry.space_group_name_H-M   'P 1'
#
loop_
_entity.id
_entity.type
_entity.pdbx_description
1 polymer ?
#
loop_
_entity_poly.entity_id
_entity_poly.type
_entity_poly.pdbx_seq_one_letter_code
_entity_poly.pdbx_strand_id
1 'polypeptide(L)'
;MSKDDESWLWHKRIAHINMKHLNKLISKDFEIGLPKIKFEKNKLCDACQEGKQVKVSFKPKNIVTTSRPLELLPMDLFGPSRTMSFGGSYYGLVLVDDFSRYTWTLFLAHKSDTFGVFRKFVKLIQNKKNLKIVSIRSEHGKKFENKDFNLFCEVNGIEHNFSAPRTPQQNGLVERKNRSLEELARTMLNDSKLHKYFWVETVNTACYTMNRALIRLILKKTPYELFNRRKPNISHLHIFFANALCLIMEKIN
;
A
#
# COMPACT_ATOMS: atom_id res chain seq x y z
N MET A 1 -40.96 15.58 -33.90
CA MET A 1 -40.02 14.71 -33.13
C MET A 1 -40.83 13.87 -32.18
N SER A 2 -40.49 12.59 -32.00
CA SER A 2 -41.15 11.78 -30.96
C SER A 2 -40.73 12.26 -29.56
N LYS A 3 -41.55 12.02 -28.53
CA LYS A 3 -41.22 12.38 -27.13
C LYS A 3 -39.91 11.70 -26.67
N ASP A 4 -39.62 10.53 -27.20
CA ASP A 4 -38.38 9.80 -26.95
C ASP A 4 -37.16 10.51 -27.54
N ASP A 5 -37.27 11.02 -28.78
CA ASP A 5 -36.19 11.76 -29.43
C ASP A 5 -35.88 13.07 -28.68
N GLU A 6 -36.92 13.72 -28.15
CA GLU A 6 -36.78 14.94 -27.36
C GLU A 6 -36.10 14.68 -26.01
N SER A 7 -36.49 13.60 -25.31
CA SER A 7 -35.86 13.16 -24.06
C SER A 7 -34.35 12.93 -24.22
N TRP A 8 -33.96 12.19 -25.27
CA TRP A 8 -32.55 11.89 -25.54
C TRP A 8 -31.76 13.10 -26.03
N LEU A 9 -32.39 14.04 -26.73
CA LEU A 9 -31.77 15.31 -27.11
C LEU A 9 -31.39 16.13 -25.88
N TRP A 10 -32.29 16.25 -24.90
CA TRP A 10 -32.04 17.00 -23.67
C TRP A 10 -31.02 16.32 -22.76
N HIS A 11 -30.99 14.98 -22.72
CA HIS A 11 -29.91 14.25 -22.06
C HIS A 11 -28.53 14.61 -22.62
N LYS A 12 -28.40 14.76 -23.95
CA LYS A 12 -27.15 15.21 -24.59
C LYS A 12 -26.85 16.69 -24.30
N ARG A 13 -27.86 17.57 -24.36
CA ARG A 13 -27.70 19.02 -24.08
C ARG A 13 -27.24 19.29 -22.65
N ILE A 14 -27.77 18.54 -21.68
CA ILE A 14 -27.44 18.69 -20.26
C ILE A 14 -26.33 17.69 -19.90
N ALA A 15 -25.25 17.70 -20.68
CA ALA A 15 -23.99 17.01 -20.37
C ALA A 15 -24.14 15.55 -19.91
N HIS A 16 -25.07 14.79 -20.49
CA HIS A 16 -25.28 13.38 -20.18
C HIS A 16 -25.65 13.10 -18.70
N ILE A 17 -26.32 14.05 -18.04
CA ILE A 17 -26.90 13.86 -16.71
C ILE A 17 -27.92 12.71 -16.73
N ASN A 18 -27.99 11.97 -15.62
CA ASN A 18 -28.86 10.80 -15.50
C ASN A 18 -30.34 11.19 -15.69
N MET A 19 -31.06 10.45 -16.54
CA MET A 19 -32.51 10.63 -16.78
C MET A 19 -33.35 10.68 -15.49
N LYS A 20 -33.00 9.90 -14.47
CA LYS A 20 -33.67 9.94 -13.16
C LYS A 20 -33.48 11.28 -12.44
N HIS A 21 -32.34 11.94 -12.67
CA HIS A 21 -32.07 13.26 -12.11
C HIS A 21 -32.87 14.34 -12.86
N LEU A 22 -32.97 14.26 -14.19
CA LEU A 22 -33.81 15.15 -14.99
C LEU A 22 -35.29 15.08 -14.57
N ASN A 23 -35.83 13.89 -14.31
CA ASN A 23 -37.18 13.74 -13.76
C ASN A 23 -37.34 14.40 -12.38
N LYS A 24 -36.31 14.37 -11.53
CA LYS A 24 -36.35 15.04 -10.22
C LYS A 24 -36.39 16.56 -10.37
N LEU A 25 -35.64 17.11 -11.32
CA LEU A 25 -35.62 18.55 -11.62
C LEU A 25 -37.00 19.05 -12.06
N ILE A 26 -37.68 18.31 -12.95
CA ILE A 26 -39.07 18.61 -13.34
C ILE A 26 -40.02 18.50 -12.15
N SER A 27 -39.94 17.41 -11.38
CA SER A 27 -40.91 17.15 -10.28
C SER A 27 -40.88 18.20 -9.17
N LYS A 28 -39.78 18.95 -9.06
CA LYS A 28 -39.59 19.97 -8.03
C LYS A 28 -39.62 21.41 -8.59
N ASP A 29 -39.97 21.55 -9.86
CA ASP A 29 -40.08 22.83 -10.59
C ASP A 29 -38.82 23.72 -10.48
N PHE A 30 -37.64 23.10 -10.42
CA PHE A 30 -36.37 23.80 -10.18
C PHE A 30 -35.77 24.48 -11.42
N GLU A 31 -36.28 24.22 -12.64
CA GLU A 31 -35.64 24.70 -13.88
C GLU A 31 -36.63 25.29 -14.89
N ILE A 32 -36.36 26.54 -15.29
CA ILE A 32 -37.07 27.25 -16.37
C ILE A 32 -36.46 26.80 -17.70
N GLY A 33 -37.19 25.98 -18.47
CA GLY A 33 -36.83 25.63 -19.86
C GLY A 33 -36.66 24.15 -20.16
N LEU A 34 -36.70 23.27 -19.16
CA LEU A 34 -36.81 21.82 -19.40
C LEU A 34 -38.22 21.47 -19.91
N PRO A 35 -38.36 20.64 -20.96
CA PRO A 35 -39.66 20.18 -21.41
C PRO A 35 -40.32 19.34 -20.32
N LYS A 36 -41.63 19.54 -20.09
CA LYS A 36 -42.42 18.77 -19.12
C LYS A 36 -42.76 17.37 -19.66
N ILE A 37 -41.72 16.59 -19.97
CA ILE A 37 -41.79 15.21 -20.46
C ILE A 37 -41.17 14.25 -19.45
N LYS A 38 -41.55 12.98 -19.55
CA LYS A 38 -40.95 11.92 -18.72
C LYS A 38 -39.66 11.45 -19.36
N PHE A 39 -38.55 11.59 -18.65
CA PHE A 39 -37.24 11.11 -19.11
C PHE A 39 -37.07 9.63 -18.77
N GLU A 40 -37.34 8.75 -19.74
CA GLU A 40 -37.14 7.31 -19.59
C GLU A 40 -35.79 6.86 -20.13
N LYS A 41 -35.11 6.00 -19.38
CA LYS A 41 -33.88 5.34 -19.85
C LYS A 41 -34.24 4.06 -20.60
N ASN A 42 -34.84 4.22 -21.79
CA ASN A 42 -35.29 3.11 -22.63
C ASN A 42 -34.20 2.55 -23.57
N LYS A 43 -33.05 3.23 -23.67
CA LYS A 43 -31.89 2.85 -24.49
C LYS A 43 -30.58 3.06 -23.72
N LEU A 44 -29.49 2.48 -24.21
CA LEU A 44 -28.14 2.79 -23.75
C LEU A 44 -27.58 3.99 -24.50
N CYS A 45 -26.69 4.74 -23.85
CA CYS A 45 -25.95 5.83 -24.47
C CYS A 45 -24.47 5.47 -24.45
N ASP A 46 -23.89 5.30 -25.64
CA ASP A 46 -22.51 4.84 -25.82
C ASP A 46 -21.51 5.81 -25.17
N ALA A 47 -21.69 7.13 -25.38
CA ALA A 47 -20.87 8.17 -24.74
C ALA A 47 -20.94 8.12 -23.20
N CYS A 48 -22.10 7.80 -22.62
CA CYS A 48 -22.21 7.58 -21.18
C CYS A 48 -21.50 6.32 -20.73
N GLN A 49 -21.55 5.25 -21.53
CA GLN A 49 -20.90 3.99 -21.20
C GLN A 49 -19.38 4.16 -21.22
N GLU A 50 -18.84 4.75 -22.28
CA GLU A 50 -17.41 5.03 -22.43
C GLU A 50 -16.92 6.01 -21.35
N GLY A 51 -17.61 7.12 -21.15
CA GLY A 51 -17.21 8.14 -20.17
C GLY A 51 -17.35 7.71 -18.71
N LYS A 52 -18.19 6.71 -18.42
CA LYS A 52 -18.39 6.15 -17.06
C LYS A 52 -17.83 4.74 -16.93
N GLN A 53 -17.06 4.27 -17.92
CA GLN A 53 -16.39 2.98 -17.85
C GLN A 53 -15.28 3.05 -16.80
N VAL A 54 -15.53 2.46 -15.65
CA VAL A 54 -14.51 2.31 -14.62
C VAL A 54 -13.72 1.04 -14.93
N LYS A 55 -12.38 1.10 -14.82
CA LYS A 55 -11.51 -0.06 -14.97
C LYS A 55 -12.00 -1.17 -14.02
N VAL A 56 -12.25 -2.35 -14.56
CA VAL A 56 -12.71 -3.52 -13.78
C VAL A 56 -11.74 -3.76 -12.62
N SER A 57 -12.26 -3.85 -11.40
CA SER A 57 -11.45 -4.24 -10.25
C SER A 57 -10.94 -5.67 -10.45
N PHE A 58 -9.62 -5.84 -10.42
CA PHE A 58 -9.02 -7.16 -10.55
C PHE A 58 -9.42 -8.05 -9.37
N LYS A 59 -9.74 -9.32 -9.65
CA LYS A 59 -10.05 -10.30 -8.61
C LYS A 59 -8.86 -10.43 -7.63
N PRO A 60 -9.09 -10.51 -6.32
CA PRO A 60 -8.02 -10.75 -5.36
C PRO A 60 -7.32 -12.08 -5.69
N LYS A 61 -5.98 -12.10 -5.67
CA LYS A 61 -5.22 -13.35 -5.76
C LYS A 61 -5.47 -14.14 -4.46
N ASN A 62 -6.30 -15.17 -4.54
CA ASN A 62 -6.57 -16.10 -3.43
C ASN A 62 -5.49 -17.18 -3.27
N ILE A 63 -4.44 -17.15 -4.08
CA ILE A 63 -3.37 -18.15 -4.09
C ILE A 63 -2.08 -17.49 -3.59
N VAL A 64 -1.42 -18.15 -2.65
CA VAL A 64 -0.05 -17.82 -2.26
C VAL A 64 0.87 -18.49 -3.26
N THR A 65 1.64 -17.69 -4.02
CA THR A 65 2.55 -18.20 -5.04
C THR A 65 3.89 -18.67 -4.50
N THR A 66 4.22 -18.24 -3.28
CA THR A 66 5.45 -18.63 -2.57
C THR A 66 5.19 -19.77 -1.58
N SER A 67 6.21 -20.57 -1.31
CA SER A 67 6.13 -21.77 -0.47
C SER A 67 6.77 -21.59 0.91
N ARG A 68 7.71 -20.65 1.06
CA ARG A 68 8.45 -20.42 2.30
C ARG A 68 8.85 -18.96 2.53
N PRO A 69 9.18 -18.57 3.77
CA PRO A 69 9.81 -17.27 4.03
C PRO A 69 11.10 -17.07 3.22
N LEU A 70 11.36 -15.81 2.88
CA LEU A 70 12.50 -15.32 2.10
C LEU A 70 12.53 -15.83 0.65
N GLU A 71 11.44 -16.36 0.11
CA GLU A 71 11.42 -16.75 -1.31
C GLU A 71 11.30 -15.54 -2.25
N LEU A 72 10.42 -14.60 -1.92
CA LEU A 72 10.25 -13.35 -2.66
C LEU A 72 10.10 -12.20 -1.65
N LEU A 73 10.95 -11.18 -1.80
CA LEU A 73 10.89 -9.95 -1.00
C LEU A 73 10.55 -8.73 -1.87
N PRO A 74 9.27 -8.34 -1.98
CA PRO A 74 8.91 -7.04 -2.51
C PRO A 74 9.41 -5.94 -1.57
N MET A 75 10.00 -4.90 -2.15
CA MET A 75 10.52 -3.74 -1.45
C MET A 75 10.11 -2.45 -2.12
N ASP A 76 9.88 -1.43 -1.32
CA ASP A 76 9.59 -0.08 -1.79
C ASP A 76 10.20 0.97 -0.85
N LEU A 77 10.62 2.08 -1.44
CA LEU A 77 11.19 3.21 -0.72
C LEU A 77 10.21 4.38 -0.79
N PHE A 78 9.62 4.74 0.35
CA PHE A 78 8.80 5.94 0.49
C PHE A 78 9.61 7.13 1.01
N GLY A 79 9.11 8.33 0.71
CA GLY A 79 9.70 9.61 1.10
C GLY A 79 10.15 10.46 -0.09
N PRO A 80 10.68 11.66 0.15
CA PRO A 80 11.03 12.19 1.47
C PRO A 80 9.79 12.54 2.30
N SER A 81 9.84 12.27 3.60
CA SER A 81 8.92 12.89 4.56
C SER A 81 9.15 14.40 4.58
N ARG A 82 8.07 15.18 4.71
CA ARG A 82 8.17 16.65 4.85
C ARG A 82 8.85 17.07 6.15
N THR A 83 8.83 16.21 7.15
CA THR A 83 9.41 16.47 8.47
C THR A 83 10.51 15.46 8.72
N MET A 84 11.71 15.95 9.02
CA MET A 84 12.81 15.11 9.48
C MET A 84 12.39 14.37 10.75
N SER A 85 12.72 13.08 10.84
CA SER A 85 12.47 12.35 12.08
C SER A 85 13.37 12.85 13.21
N PHE A 86 13.06 12.48 14.45
CA PHE A 86 13.92 12.72 15.60
C PHE A 86 15.35 12.18 15.36
N GLY A 87 15.46 10.97 14.82
CA GLY A 87 16.75 10.36 14.44
C GLY A 87 17.35 10.81 13.08
N GLY A 88 16.92 11.93 12.49
CA GLY A 88 17.52 12.47 11.26
C GLY A 88 17.16 11.75 9.95
N SER A 89 16.13 10.89 9.95
CA SER A 89 15.69 10.17 8.75
C SER A 89 14.64 10.96 7.96
N TYR A 90 14.68 10.81 6.64
CA TYR A 90 13.70 11.35 5.69
C TYR A 90 12.97 10.26 4.90
N TYR A 91 13.53 9.06 4.83
CA TYR A 91 13.03 7.98 3.98
C TYR A 91 12.79 6.71 4.80
N GLY A 92 11.86 5.89 4.32
CA GLY A 92 11.62 4.55 4.84
C GLY A 92 11.67 3.52 3.70
N LEU A 93 12.53 2.53 3.83
CA LEU A 93 12.56 1.33 3.01
C LEU A 93 11.71 0.26 3.68
N VAL A 94 10.65 -0.17 3.00
CA VAL A 94 9.76 -1.22 3.47
C VAL A 94 10.04 -2.48 2.66
N LEU A 95 10.31 -3.57 3.38
CA LEU A 95 10.45 -4.91 2.81
C LEU A 95 9.32 -5.76 3.33
N VAL A 96 8.69 -6.55 2.46
CA VAL A 96 7.64 -7.48 2.86
C VAL A 96 8.02 -8.87 2.39
N ASP A 97 7.85 -9.87 3.25
CA ASP A 97 7.97 -11.26 2.86
C ASP A 97 6.69 -11.72 2.16
N ASP A 98 6.79 -12.20 0.91
CA ASP A 98 5.59 -12.61 0.16
C ASP A 98 4.89 -13.82 0.83
N PHE A 99 5.61 -14.76 1.42
CA PHE A 99 4.99 -15.96 2.01
C PHE A 99 4.30 -15.71 3.36
N SER A 100 4.91 -14.92 4.25
CA SER A 100 4.38 -14.67 5.60
C SER A 100 3.63 -13.34 5.72
N ARG A 101 3.82 -12.40 4.78
CA ARG A 101 3.50 -10.97 4.92
C ARG A 101 4.27 -10.27 6.05
N TYR A 102 5.33 -10.89 6.58
CA TYR A 102 6.16 -10.26 7.59
C TYR A 102 6.82 -9.03 6.98
N THR A 103 6.71 -7.90 7.66
CA THR A 103 7.14 -6.59 7.15
C THR A 103 8.33 -6.10 7.96
N TRP A 104 9.31 -5.49 7.29
CA TRP A 104 10.39 -4.74 7.91
C TRP A 104 10.38 -3.31 7.40
N THR A 105 10.72 -2.38 8.29
CA THR A 105 10.86 -0.96 8.01
C THR A 105 12.27 -0.54 8.39
N LEU A 106 13.04 -0.03 7.42
CA LEU A 106 14.41 0.46 7.60
C LEU A 106 14.42 1.95 7.24
N PHE A 107 14.96 2.81 8.11
CA PHE A 107 14.88 4.26 7.95
C PHE A 107 16.23 4.84 7.51
N LEU A 108 16.19 5.84 6.63
CA LEU A 108 17.37 6.39 5.95
C LEU A 108 17.35 7.93 5.98
N ALA A 109 18.53 8.54 6.10
CA ALA A 109 18.72 9.98 5.94
C ALA A 109 18.66 10.37 4.44
N HIS A 110 19.35 9.62 3.58
CA HIS A 110 19.41 9.89 2.15
C HIS A 110 18.95 8.68 1.31
N LYS A 111 18.42 8.94 0.10
CA LYS A 111 18.05 7.88 -0.85
C LYS A 111 19.26 7.01 -1.26
N SER A 112 20.46 7.59 -1.29
CA SER A 112 21.72 6.89 -1.61
C SER A 112 22.05 5.77 -0.62
N ASP A 113 21.55 5.86 0.61
CA ASP A 113 21.88 4.90 1.68
C ASP A 113 21.15 3.56 1.52
N THR A 114 20.16 3.52 0.61
CA THR A 114 19.26 2.38 0.37
C THR A 114 20.03 1.08 0.17
N PHE A 115 21.01 1.05 -0.74
CA PHE A 115 21.78 -0.16 -1.02
C PHE A 115 22.61 -0.61 0.19
N GLY A 116 23.30 0.32 0.87
CA GLY A 116 24.13 0.01 2.02
C GLY A 116 23.33 -0.62 3.18
N VAL A 117 22.13 -0.09 3.44
CA VAL A 117 21.22 -0.60 4.47
C VAL A 117 20.58 -1.92 4.04
N PHE A 118 20.12 -2.03 2.80
CA PHE A 118 19.57 -3.28 2.24
C PHE A 118 20.57 -4.44 2.31
N ARG A 119 21.82 -4.20 1.89
CA ARG A 119 22.91 -5.20 1.94
C ARG A 119 23.14 -5.73 3.35
N LYS A 120 23.19 -4.84 4.34
CA LYS A 120 23.34 -5.21 5.76
C LYS A 120 22.15 -6.05 6.23
N PHE A 121 20.93 -5.63 5.89
CA PHE A 121 19.71 -6.35 6.22
C PHE A 121 19.68 -7.77 5.64
N VAL A 122 20.00 -7.94 4.36
CA VAL A 122 20.04 -9.25 3.69
C VAL A 122 20.98 -10.21 4.41
N LYS A 123 22.21 -9.79 4.71
CA LYS A 123 23.17 -10.63 5.44
C LYS A 123 22.64 -11.03 6.82
N LEU A 124 22.11 -10.07 7.57
CA LEU A 124 21.56 -10.30 8.90
C LEU A 124 20.40 -11.32 8.87
N ILE A 125 19.42 -11.12 7.99
CA ILE A 125 18.19 -11.93 7.99
C ILE A 125 18.44 -13.35 7.48
N GLN A 126 19.30 -13.50 6.47
CA GLN A 126 19.67 -14.82 5.96
C GLN A 126 20.41 -15.63 7.03
N ASN A 127 21.35 -15.00 7.75
CA ASN A 127 22.05 -15.65 8.86
C ASN A 127 21.09 -16.01 9.99
N LYS A 128 20.21 -15.08 10.40
CA LYS A 128 19.24 -15.28 11.47
C LYS A 128 18.25 -16.42 11.18
N LYS A 129 17.90 -16.61 9.91
CA LYS A 129 16.94 -17.66 9.49
C LYS A 129 17.60 -18.93 8.97
N ASN A 130 18.91 -18.89 8.74
CA ASN A 130 19.61 -19.92 7.98
C ASN A 130 18.87 -20.24 6.65
N LEU A 131 18.40 -19.19 5.96
CA LEU A 131 17.63 -19.28 4.73
C LEU A 131 18.13 -18.25 3.74
N LYS A 132 18.32 -18.66 2.47
CA LYS A 132 18.67 -17.74 1.39
C LYS A 132 17.42 -17.05 0.84
N ILE A 133 17.59 -15.77 0.52
CA ILE A 133 16.67 -14.99 -0.29
C ILE A 133 16.80 -15.46 -1.73
N VAL A 134 15.69 -15.87 -2.35
CA VAL A 134 15.73 -16.34 -3.75
C VAL A 134 15.55 -15.18 -4.71
N SER A 135 14.56 -14.35 -4.46
CA SER A 135 14.25 -13.22 -5.33
C SER A 135 13.83 -11.99 -4.53
N ILE A 136 14.08 -10.84 -5.12
CA ILE A 136 13.60 -9.56 -4.64
C ILE A 136 12.78 -8.88 -5.73
N ARG A 137 11.85 -8.03 -5.32
CA ARG A 137 11.07 -7.22 -6.26
C ARG A 137 11.08 -5.76 -5.87
N SER A 138 11.38 -4.87 -6.80
CA SER A 138 11.31 -3.43 -6.57
C SER A 138 10.64 -2.71 -7.75
N GLU A 139 10.26 -1.47 -7.54
CA GLU A 139 9.96 -0.57 -8.66
C GLU A 139 11.21 -0.26 -9.48
N HIS A 140 11.01 0.14 -10.74
CA HIS A 140 12.07 0.70 -11.55
C HIS A 140 12.58 2.01 -10.93
N GLY A 141 13.90 2.20 -10.92
CA GLY A 141 14.49 3.45 -10.48
C GLY A 141 15.94 3.31 -10.02
N LYS A 142 16.73 4.36 -10.22
CA LYS A 142 18.18 4.43 -9.94
C LYS A 142 18.59 3.99 -8.52
N LYS A 143 17.67 4.05 -7.55
CA LYS A 143 17.88 3.64 -6.16
C LYS A 143 18.04 2.13 -5.98
N PHE A 144 17.41 1.34 -6.86
CA PHE A 144 17.49 -0.11 -6.89
C PHE A 144 18.19 -0.63 -8.15
N GLU A 145 18.20 0.17 -9.21
CA GLU A 145 18.85 -0.14 -10.48
C GLU A 145 20.22 0.56 -10.54
N ASN A 146 21.22 -0.07 -9.91
CA ASN A 146 22.61 0.37 -9.98
C ASN A 146 23.56 -0.83 -10.04
N LYS A 147 24.79 -0.58 -10.52
CA LYS A 147 25.79 -1.64 -10.74
C LYS A 147 26.10 -2.42 -9.46
N ASP A 148 26.20 -1.74 -8.32
CA ASP A 148 26.52 -2.37 -7.04
C ASP A 148 25.39 -3.30 -6.57
N PHE A 149 24.14 -2.89 -6.81
CA PHE A 149 22.95 -3.66 -6.49
C PHE A 149 22.86 -4.93 -7.34
N ASN A 150 23.09 -4.80 -8.64
CA ASN A 150 23.11 -5.93 -9.57
C ASN A 150 24.25 -6.91 -9.22
N LEU A 151 25.46 -6.41 -9.01
CA LEU A 151 26.62 -7.22 -8.62
C LEU A 151 26.37 -7.94 -7.29
N PHE A 152 25.77 -7.25 -6.31
CA PHE A 152 25.40 -7.88 -5.05
C PHE A 152 24.40 -9.02 -5.25
N CYS A 153 23.37 -8.81 -6.08
CA CYS A 153 22.38 -9.83 -6.38
C CYS A 153 23.02 -11.04 -7.06
N GLU A 154 23.87 -10.82 -8.07
CA GLU A 154 24.60 -11.87 -8.79
C GLU A 154 25.48 -12.70 -7.85
N VAL A 155 26.33 -12.05 -7.04
CA VAL A 155 27.24 -12.73 -6.10
C VAL A 155 26.48 -13.53 -5.04
N ASN A 156 25.28 -13.10 -4.66
CA ASN A 156 24.46 -13.78 -3.65
C ASN A 156 23.44 -14.76 -4.25
N GLY A 157 23.37 -14.89 -5.58
CA GLY A 157 22.39 -15.73 -6.27
C GLY A 157 20.94 -15.27 -6.05
N ILE A 158 20.72 -13.96 -5.95
CA ILE A 158 19.40 -13.34 -5.77
C ILE A 158 18.88 -12.86 -7.12
N GLU A 159 17.70 -13.28 -7.51
CA GLU A 159 17.02 -12.76 -8.70
C GLU A 159 16.38 -11.39 -8.40
N HIS A 160 16.73 -10.37 -9.19
CA HIS A 160 16.14 -9.04 -9.05
C HIS A 160 15.06 -8.79 -10.10
N ASN A 161 13.81 -8.86 -9.65
CA ASN A 161 12.63 -8.63 -10.48
C ASN A 161 12.15 -7.17 -10.37
N PHE A 162 11.83 -6.54 -11.50
CA PHE A 162 11.20 -5.22 -11.50
C PHE A 162 9.70 -5.34 -11.73
N SER A 163 8.91 -4.55 -10.99
CA SER A 163 7.48 -4.44 -11.26
C SER A 163 7.23 -3.61 -12.52
N ALA A 164 6.44 -4.14 -13.45
CA ALA A 164 6.15 -3.44 -14.69
C ALA A 164 5.40 -2.12 -14.44
N PRO A 165 5.77 -1.02 -15.12
CA PRO A 165 5.05 0.24 -15.03
C PRO A 165 3.56 0.04 -15.32
N ARG A 166 2.67 0.62 -14.50
CA ARG A 166 1.21 0.52 -14.63
C ARG A 166 0.60 -0.87 -14.36
N THR A 167 1.30 -1.77 -13.66
CA THR A 167 0.73 -3.00 -13.08
C THR A 167 0.69 -2.94 -11.54
N PRO A 168 -0.30 -2.25 -10.94
CA PRO A 168 -0.39 -2.07 -9.49
C PRO A 168 -0.45 -3.38 -8.70
N GLN A 169 -0.66 -4.53 -9.34
CA GLN A 169 -0.77 -5.83 -8.67
C GLN A 169 0.59 -6.42 -8.31
N GLN A 170 1.64 -6.17 -9.12
CA GLN A 170 2.95 -6.79 -8.92
C GLN A 170 3.67 -6.23 -7.70
N ASN A 171 3.57 -4.91 -7.49
CA ASN A 171 4.11 -4.21 -6.33
C ASN A 171 3.05 -3.78 -5.30
N GLY A 172 1.76 -3.90 -5.64
CA GLY A 172 0.66 -3.42 -4.78
C GLY A 172 0.61 -4.06 -3.40
N LEU A 173 1.31 -5.17 -3.18
CA LEU A 173 1.48 -5.71 -1.84
C LEU A 173 2.25 -4.78 -0.92
N VAL A 174 3.43 -4.33 -1.34
CA VAL A 174 4.26 -3.43 -0.52
C VAL A 174 3.66 -2.03 -0.53
N GLU A 175 3.08 -1.57 -1.64
CA GLU A 175 2.38 -0.27 -1.68
C GLU A 175 1.18 -0.23 -0.71
N ARG A 176 0.34 -1.28 -0.68
CA ARG A 176 -0.77 -1.37 0.29
C ARG A 176 -0.24 -1.44 1.71
N LYS A 177 0.88 -2.14 1.93
CA LYS A 177 1.52 -2.21 3.23
C LYS A 177 2.01 -0.83 3.68
N ASN A 178 2.66 -0.09 2.79
CA ASN A 178 3.13 1.28 3.04
C ASN A 178 1.97 2.19 3.43
N ARG A 179 0.87 2.14 2.69
CA ARG A 179 -0.35 2.90 3.02
C ARG A 179 -0.87 2.57 4.42
N SER A 180 -1.01 1.28 4.76
CA SER A 180 -1.47 0.88 6.10
C SER A 180 -0.50 1.32 7.21
N LEU A 181 0.81 1.26 6.98
CA LEU A 181 1.81 1.75 7.93
C LEU A 181 1.68 3.25 8.15
N GLU A 182 1.54 4.03 7.09
CA GLU A 182 1.36 5.49 7.17
C GLU A 182 0.05 5.88 7.86
N GLU A 183 -1.04 5.19 7.56
CA GLU A 183 -2.35 5.44 8.18
C GLU A 183 -2.31 5.16 9.69
N LEU A 184 -1.74 4.03 10.11
CA LEU A 184 -1.58 3.70 11.53
C LEU A 184 -0.63 4.67 12.23
N ALA A 185 0.49 5.04 11.60
CA ALA A 185 1.44 5.98 12.16
C ALA A 185 0.81 7.37 12.38
N ARG A 186 0.07 7.89 11.39
CA ARG A 186 -0.68 9.15 11.51
C ARG A 186 -1.74 9.07 12.61
N THR A 187 -2.44 7.94 12.72
CA THR A 187 -3.45 7.74 13.76
C THR A 187 -2.81 7.78 15.16
N MET A 188 -1.70 7.07 15.36
CA MET A 188 -0.97 7.10 16.64
C MET A 188 -0.45 8.50 16.98
N LEU A 189 0.13 9.22 16.02
CA LEU A 189 0.61 10.59 16.26
C LEU A 189 -0.52 11.53 16.67
N ASN A 190 -1.68 11.42 16.02
CA ASN A 190 -2.84 12.26 16.32
C ASN A 190 -3.43 11.95 17.70
N ASP A 191 -3.56 10.67 18.03
CA ASP A 191 -4.09 10.20 19.32
C ASP A 191 -3.18 10.61 20.49
N SER A 192 -1.87 10.39 20.33
CA SER A 192 -0.88 10.75 21.35
C SER A 192 -0.53 12.24 21.38
N LYS A 193 -1.08 13.05 20.46
CA LYS A 193 -0.79 14.48 20.28
C LYS A 193 0.71 14.79 20.14
N LEU A 194 1.47 13.88 19.54
CA LEU A 194 2.91 14.04 19.37
C LEU A 194 3.26 14.81 18.10
N HIS A 195 4.42 15.43 18.12
CA HIS A 195 4.91 16.14 16.94
C HIS A 195 5.30 15.17 15.81
N LYS A 196 5.18 15.64 14.57
CA LYS A 196 5.43 14.85 13.34
C LYS A 196 6.86 14.30 13.21
N TYR A 197 7.83 14.77 14.00
CA TYR A 197 9.19 14.22 13.96
C TYR A 197 9.28 12.82 14.59
N PHE A 198 8.23 12.34 15.30
CA PHE A 198 8.13 10.97 15.79
C PHE A 198 7.58 9.96 14.76
N TRP A 199 7.59 10.32 13.46
CA TRP A 199 7.00 9.48 12.41
C TRP A 199 7.75 8.14 12.25
N VAL A 200 9.05 8.08 12.55
CA VAL A 200 9.85 6.84 12.46
C VAL A 200 9.43 5.85 13.54
N GLU A 201 9.31 6.33 14.77
CA GLU A 201 8.94 5.57 15.96
C GLU A 201 7.51 5.02 15.81
N THR A 202 6.60 5.83 15.29
CA THR A 202 5.22 5.41 15.00
C THR A 202 5.15 4.41 13.86
N VAL A 203 5.86 4.60 12.74
CA VAL A 203 5.89 3.61 11.64
C VAL A 203 6.51 2.28 12.13
N ASN A 204 7.58 2.33 12.91
CA ASN A 204 8.22 1.14 13.46
C ASN A 204 7.28 0.38 14.42
N THR A 205 6.57 1.12 15.28
CA THR A 205 5.57 0.55 16.20
C THR A 205 4.41 -0.07 15.42
N ALA A 206 3.88 0.62 14.40
CA ALA A 206 2.84 0.09 13.52
C ALA A 206 3.29 -1.24 12.88
N CYS A 207 4.50 -1.27 12.33
CA CYS A 207 5.09 -2.46 11.72
C CYS A 207 5.21 -3.62 12.73
N TYR A 208 5.73 -3.34 13.92
CA TYR A 208 5.87 -4.32 15.00
C TYR A 208 4.54 -4.96 15.39
N THR A 209 3.52 -4.12 15.61
CA THR A 209 2.18 -4.52 16.02
C THR A 209 1.47 -5.27 14.89
N MET A 210 1.54 -4.78 13.65
CA MET A 210 0.92 -5.42 12.50
C MET A 210 1.45 -6.84 12.27
N ASN A 211 2.75 -7.06 12.42
CA ASN A 211 3.34 -8.39 12.27
C ASN A 211 2.80 -9.41 13.29
N ARG A 212 2.36 -8.96 14.47
CA ARG A 212 1.92 -9.82 15.57
C ARG A 212 0.41 -9.91 15.72
N ALA A 213 -0.32 -8.87 15.36
CA ALA A 213 -1.76 -8.75 15.58
C ALA A 213 -2.59 -9.07 14.33
N LEU A 214 -2.09 -8.76 13.12
CA LEU A 214 -2.87 -8.98 11.90
C LEU A 214 -2.80 -10.45 11.47
N ILE A 215 -3.91 -10.94 10.93
CA ILE A 215 -4.03 -12.32 10.43
C ILE A 215 -3.93 -12.31 8.91
N ARG A 216 -3.04 -13.14 8.35
CA ARG A 216 -3.06 -13.47 6.93
C ARG A 216 -4.21 -14.44 6.69
N LEU A 217 -5.36 -13.93 6.23
CA LEU A 217 -6.61 -14.67 6.10
C LEU A 217 -6.48 -16.03 5.39
N ILE A 218 -5.70 -16.10 4.31
CA ILE A 218 -5.50 -17.33 3.52
C ILE A 218 -4.89 -18.46 4.37
N LEU A 219 -3.93 -18.14 5.25
CA LEU A 219 -3.22 -19.12 6.08
C LEU A 219 -3.72 -19.16 7.54
N LYS A 220 -4.67 -18.29 7.89
CA LYS A 220 -5.26 -18.14 9.24
C LYS A 220 -4.21 -18.00 10.36
N LYS A 221 -3.06 -17.40 10.04
CA LYS A 221 -1.93 -17.19 10.96
C LYS A 221 -1.41 -15.77 10.89
N THR A 222 -0.75 -15.31 11.95
CA THR A 222 -0.09 -14.00 11.95
C THR A 222 1.20 -14.05 11.14
N PRO A 223 1.64 -12.92 10.55
CA PRO A 223 2.94 -12.85 9.90
C PRO A 223 4.08 -13.33 10.80
N TYR A 224 4.03 -12.97 12.08
CA TYR A 224 5.01 -13.40 13.08
C TYR A 224 5.04 -14.92 13.24
N GLU A 225 3.88 -15.58 13.32
CA GLU A 225 3.82 -17.03 13.43
C GLU A 225 4.33 -17.72 12.17
N LEU A 226 3.95 -17.23 10.99
CA LEU A 226 4.42 -17.78 9.71
C LEU A 226 5.94 -17.64 9.55
N PHE A 227 6.50 -16.51 9.99
CA PHE A 227 7.93 -16.22 9.84
C PHE A 227 8.80 -16.86 10.92
N ASN A 228 8.33 -16.91 12.18
CA ASN A 228 9.11 -17.40 13.33
C ASN A 228 8.70 -18.79 13.81
N ARG A 229 7.65 -19.39 13.22
CA ARG A 229 7.10 -20.70 13.61
C ARG A 229 6.68 -20.79 15.08
N ARG A 230 6.39 -19.65 15.71
CA ARG A 230 5.90 -19.55 17.09
C ARG A 230 4.86 -18.44 17.20
N LYS A 231 3.87 -18.62 18.07
CA LYS A 231 2.86 -17.59 18.32
C LYS A 231 3.51 -16.34 18.95
N PRO A 232 3.11 -15.13 18.56
CA PRO A 232 3.61 -13.92 19.20
C PRO A 232 3.00 -13.78 20.61
N ASN A 233 3.81 -13.41 21.59
CA ASN A 233 3.31 -12.81 22.81
C ASN A 233 3.12 -11.30 22.57
N ILE A 234 1.96 -10.76 22.94
CA ILE A 234 1.60 -9.34 22.79
C ILE A 234 1.21 -8.68 24.13
N SER A 235 1.32 -9.42 25.25
CA SER A 235 0.96 -8.91 26.59
C SER A 235 1.80 -7.71 27.04
N HIS A 236 2.98 -7.54 26.46
CA HIS A 236 3.89 -6.42 26.73
C HIS A 236 3.56 -5.15 25.91
N LEU A 237 2.53 -5.18 25.05
CA LEU A 237 2.13 -4.01 24.29
C LEU A 237 1.42 -3.00 25.20
N HIS A 238 1.90 -1.75 25.16
CA HIS A 238 1.28 -0.61 25.82
C HIS A 238 0.76 0.38 24.79
N ILE A 239 -0.14 1.28 25.21
CA ILE A 239 -0.55 2.43 24.41
C ILE A 239 0.72 3.21 24.04
N PHE A 240 0.82 3.58 22.77
CA PHE A 240 1.97 4.32 22.26
C PHE A 240 2.15 5.61 23.09
N PHE A 241 3.34 5.77 23.68
CA PHE A 241 3.70 6.90 24.56
C PHE A 241 2.99 7.01 25.93
N ALA A 242 2.22 6.02 26.37
CA ALA A 242 1.54 6.10 27.68
C ALA A 242 2.49 6.18 28.90
N ASN A 243 3.74 5.72 28.78
CA ASN A 243 4.69 5.66 29.89
C ASN A 243 6.01 6.39 29.62
N ALA A 244 6.08 7.43 28.78
CA ALA A 244 7.34 8.13 28.40
C ALA A 244 8.48 7.23 27.83
N LEU A 245 8.34 5.92 27.88
CA LEU A 245 9.06 4.90 27.14
C LEU A 245 8.54 4.94 25.73
N CYS A 246 9.11 5.87 24.98
CA CYS A 246 9.53 5.57 23.63
C CYS A 246 10.04 4.11 23.64
N LEU A 247 9.57 3.25 22.74
CA LEU A 247 10.31 2.06 22.36
C LEU A 247 11.61 2.56 21.68
N ILE A 248 12.48 3.23 22.46
CA ILE A 248 13.91 3.32 22.23
C ILE A 248 14.27 1.85 22.20
N MET A 249 14.57 1.42 20.99
CA MET A 249 14.99 0.09 20.65
C MET A 249 15.76 -0.54 21.81
N GLU A 250 15.10 -1.41 22.59
CA GLU A 250 15.83 -2.48 23.23
C GLU A 250 16.53 -3.17 22.07
N LYS A 251 17.85 -2.97 22.05
CA LYS A 251 18.80 -3.55 21.13
C LYS A 251 18.32 -4.96 20.78
N ILE A 252 17.82 -5.11 19.56
CA ILE A 252 17.73 -6.43 18.95
C ILE A 252 19.18 -6.79 18.60
N ASN A 253 19.90 -7.27 19.62
CA ASN A 253 20.95 -8.27 19.43
C ASN A 253 20.28 -9.56 18.95
#